data_AF-A0A3L6RQ28-F1
#
_entry.id   AF-A0A3L6RQ28-F1
#
_cell.length_a   1.000
_cell.length_b   1.000
_cell.length_c   1.000
_cell.angle_alpha   90.00
_cell.angle_beta   90.00
_cell.angle_gamma   90.00
#
_symmetry.space_group_name_H-M   'P 1'
#
loop_
_entity.id
_entity.type
_entity.pdbx_description
1 polymer ?
#
loop_
_entity_poly.entity_id
_entity_poly.type
_entity_poly.pdbx_seq_one_letter_code
_entity_poly.pdbx_strand_id
1 'polypeptide(L)'
;MADGAGQVISTSLLLAVLFAASAATSWCAVAANAPTRGGSARQVAGGANDDGRGMLATSRFFLATAAATREIGQRACRTCSAAAGGAAGEEHRFKCCGGACTDVLASAGNCGACGRRCPFGRLCCGGRCPAVAYDAANCVSCGRACAAGTPCTYGMCGYAA
;
A
#
# COMPACT_ATOMS: atom_id res chain seq x y z
N MET A 1 83.64 2.62 -11.00
CA MET A 1 83.45 4.08 -11.18
C MET A 1 82.07 4.39 -10.64
N ALA A 2 82.04 5.18 -9.58
CA ALA A 2 80.90 5.35 -8.68
C ALA A 2 80.22 6.69 -8.98
N ASP A 3 78.91 6.66 -9.21
CA ASP A 3 78.03 7.84 -9.11
C ASP A 3 76.70 7.37 -8.49
N GLY A 4 76.77 7.00 -7.22
CA GLY A 4 75.59 6.74 -6.39
C GLY A 4 75.11 8.04 -5.78
N ALA A 5 74.23 8.76 -6.48
CA ALA A 5 73.54 9.94 -5.95
C ALA A 5 72.51 9.52 -4.88
N GLY A 6 72.98 9.26 -3.66
CA GLY A 6 72.15 9.05 -2.48
C GLY A 6 71.56 10.37 -2.00
N GLN A 7 70.38 10.73 -2.49
CA GLN A 7 69.69 11.96 -2.13
C GLN A 7 69.10 11.83 -0.71
N VAL A 8 69.73 12.47 0.26
CA VAL A 8 69.22 12.64 1.64
C VAL A 8 67.97 13.52 1.61
N ILE A 9 66.79 12.91 1.58
CA ILE A 9 65.51 13.62 1.63
C ILE A 9 65.32 14.12 3.08
N SER A 10 65.42 15.43 3.28
CA SER A 10 65.18 16.08 4.57
C SER A 10 63.82 15.65 5.13
N THR A 11 63.72 15.42 6.44
CA THR A 11 62.48 15.04 7.13
C THR A 11 61.34 16.04 6.87
N SER A 12 61.67 17.30 6.61
CA SER A 12 60.72 18.35 6.18
C SER A 12 60.08 18.06 4.82
N LEU A 13 60.83 17.49 3.87
CA LEU A 13 60.32 17.07 2.56
C LEU A 13 59.46 15.79 2.67
N LEU A 14 59.83 14.87 3.56
CA LEU A 14 59.04 13.65 3.80
C LEU A 14 57.66 13.97 4.40
N LEU A 15 57.60 14.92 5.34
CA LEU A 15 56.33 15.40 5.90
C LEU A 15 55.49 16.15 4.85
N ALA A 16 56.09 16.96 3.98
CA ALA A 16 55.38 17.67 2.92
C ALA A 16 54.72 16.72 1.91
N VAL A 17 55.36 15.61 1.54
CA VAL A 17 54.78 14.60 0.64
C VAL A 17 53.62 13.84 1.31
N LEU A 18 53.70 13.57 2.61
CA LEU A 18 52.61 12.94 3.35
C LEU A 18 51.37 13.84 3.49
N PHE A 19 51.56 15.16 3.66
CA PHE A 19 50.44 16.11 3.69
C PHE A 19 49.77 16.32 2.31
N ALA A 20 50.53 16.20 1.22
CA ALA A 20 49.96 16.31 -0.14
C ALA A 20 49.13 15.09 -0.55
N ALA A 21 49.36 13.91 0.05
CA ALA A 21 48.68 12.67 -0.29
C ALA A 21 47.28 12.51 0.35
N SER A 22 46.92 13.31 1.35
CA SER A 22 45.61 13.23 2.03
C SER A 22 44.55 14.20 1.49
N ALA A 23 44.90 15.07 0.53
CA ALA A 23 43.99 16.07 -0.04
C ALA A 23 43.25 15.60 -1.33
N ALA A 24 43.45 14.36 -1.79
CA ALA A 24 42.96 13.92 -3.10
C ALA A 24 42.03 12.68 -3.12
N THR A 25 41.53 12.19 -1.98
CA THR A 25 40.67 10.97 -1.97
C THR A 25 39.40 11.04 -1.12
N SER A 26 38.85 12.22 -0.85
CA SER A 26 37.42 12.31 -0.46
C SER A 26 36.58 12.71 -1.66
N TRP A 27 36.26 11.68 -2.46
CA TRP A 27 35.26 11.67 -3.52
C TRP A 27 33.95 12.35 -3.08
N CYS A 28 33.57 13.39 -3.82
CA CYS A 28 32.16 13.66 -4.09
C CYS A 28 31.56 12.47 -4.86
N ALA A 29 30.83 11.58 -4.18
CA ALA A 29 29.91 10.65 -4.83
C ALA A 29 28.88 10.05 -3.84
N VAL A 30 28.07 10.90 -3.21
CA VAL A 30 26.70 10.50 -2.85
C VAL A 30 25.78 11.59 -3.40
N ALA A 31 25.53 11.49 -4.71
CA ALA A 31 24.37 12.12 -5.30
C ALA A 31 23.15 11.53 -4.60
N ALA A 32 22.42 12.39 -3.89
CA ALA A 32 21.12 12.09 -3.37
C ALA A 32 20.22 11.63 -4.52
N ASN A 33 19.77 10.38 -4.48
CA ASN A 33 18.61 9.94 -5.25
C ASN A 33 17.36 10.56 -4.62
N ALA A 34 17.18 11.86 -4.83
CA ALA A 34 15.92 12.54 -4.60
C ALA A 34 15.13 12.49 -5.93
N PRO A 35 13.94 11.88 -5.98
CA PRO A 35 13.09 12.02 -7.15
C PRO A 35 12.59 13.46 -7.20
N THR A 36 13.14 14.25 -8.12
CA THR A 36 12.58 15.52 -8.53
C THR A 36 11.23 15.25 -9.21
N ARG A 37 10.15 15.29 -8.43
CA ARG A 37 8.79 15.50 -8.97
C ARG A 37 8.69 16.95 -9.46
N GLY A 38 9.37 17.23 -10.56
CA GLY A 38 9.12 18.36 -11.45
C GLY A 38 8.21 17.90 -12.57
N GLY A 39 6.97 17.55 -12.23
CA GLY A 39 5.95 17.16 -13.19
C GLY A 39 4.71 18.01 -12.93
N SER A 40 4.42 18.92 -13.86
CA SER A 40 3.14 19.63 -13.94
C SER A 40 2.01 18.64 -13.70
N ALA A 41 1.17 18.93 -12.70
CA ALA A 41 0.01 18.13 -12.34
C ALA A 41 -0.94 18.06 -13.54
N ARG A 42 -0.70 17.09 -14.42
CA ARG A 42 -1.66 16.67 -15.42
C ARG A 42 -2.80 16.08 -14.60
N GLN A 43 -3.91 16.81 -14.57
CA GLN A 43 -5.17 16.37 -14.00
C GLN A 43 -5.45 14.97 -14.55
N VAL A 44 -5.24 13.95 -13.71
CA VAL A 44 -5.82 12.64 -13.99
C VAL A 44 -7.29 12.85 -13.72
N ALA A 45 -8.03 13.07 -14.81
CA ALA A 45 -9.46 12.82 -14.87
C ALA A 45 -9.66 11.30 -14.65
N GLY A 46 -9.52 10.88 -13.40
CA GLY A 46 -9.96 9.56 -12.94
C GLY A 46 -11.43 9.71 -12.60
N GLY A 47 -12.29 9.20 -13.48
CA GLY A 47 -13.74 9.20 -13.28
C GLY A 47 -14.10 8.52 -11.97
N ALA A 48 -14.50 9.31 -10.99
CA ALA A 48 -15.29 8.83 -9.88
C ALA A 48 -16.72 8.69 -10.40
N ASN A 49 -17.20 7.45 -10.53
CA ASN A 49 -18.62 7.19 -10.59
C ASN A 49 -19.20 7.50 -9.21
N ASP A 50 -19.61 8.76 -9.05
CA ASP A 50 -20.24 9.32 -7.86
C ASP A 50 -21.74 9.01 -7.87
N ASP A 51 -22.13 7.77 -7.55
CA ASP A 51 -23.54 7.41 -7.32
C ASP A 51 -23.96 7.80 -5.89
N GLY A 52 -23.98 9.11 -5.62
CA GLY A 52 -24.29 9.64 -4.29
C GLY A 52 -24.73 11.09 -4.25
N ARG A 53 -25.23 11.66 -5.35
CA ARG A 53 -25.88 12.98 -5.35
C ARG A 53 -27.28 12.89 -4.73
N GLY A 54 -27.31 12.78 -3.40
CA GLY A 54 -28.46 13.07 -2.56
C GLY A 54 -28.40 14.52 -2.05
N MET A 55 -29.15 15.39 -2.75
CA MET A 55 -29.84 16.61 -2.28
C MET A 55 -29.96 16.66 -0.72
N LEU A 56 -29.63 17.69 0.06
CA LEU A 56 -29.77 19.14 -0.08
C LEU A 56 -28.68 19.85 0.75
N ALA A 57 -27.90 20.73 0.11
CA ALA A 57 -27.05 21.68 0.80
C ALA A 57 -27.59 23.10 0.54
N THR A 58 -28.55 23.55 1.34
CA THR A 58 -29.09 24.92 1.26
C THR A 58 -28.72 25.80 2.46
N SER A 59 -27.92 25.32 3.42
CA SER A 59 -27.46 26.15 4.55
C SER A 59 -25.95 26.24 4.66
N ARG A 60 -25.45 27.46 4.47
CA ARG A 60 -24.03 27.88 4.52
C ARG A 60 -23.40 27.64 5.89
N PHE A 61 -24.20 27.62 6.94
CA PHE A 61 -23.77 27.39 8.32
C PHE A 61 -23.49 25.90 8.62
N PHE A 62 -24.20 24.97 7.98
CA PHE A 62 -23.94 23.52 8.13
C PHE A 62 -22.84 23.00 7.18
N LEU A 63 -22.45 23.81 6.18
CA LEU A 63 -21.42 23.45 5.19
C LEU A 63 -19.99 23.52 5.74
N ALA A 64 -19.69 24.39 6.71
CA ALA A 64 -18.32 24.58 7.18
C ALA A 64 -17.77 23.40 8.01
N THR A 65 -18.58 22.80 8.88
CA THR A 65 -18.19 21.63 9.70
C THR A 65 -18.29 20.32 8.92
N ALA A 66 -19.25 20.20 7.99
CA ALA A 66 -19.39 19.03 7.12
C ALA A 66 -18.34 19.00 5.99
N ALA A 67 -17.89 20.15 5.48
CA ALA A 67 -16.80 20.21 4.51
C ALA A 67 -15.44 19.87 5.15
N ALA A 68 -15.19 20.31 6.38
CA ALA A 68 -13.95 20.02 7.10
C ALA A 68 -13.79 18.52 7.44
N THR A 69 -14.87 17.82 7.80
CA THR A 69 -14.84 16.35 8.02
C THR A 69 -14.77 15.55 6.71
N ARG A 70 -15.40 16.05 5.63
CA ARG A 70 -15.27 15.47 4.28
C ARG A 70 -13.85 15.58 3.72
N GLU A 71 -13.14 16.67 3.97
CA GLU A 71 -11.73 16.85 3.56
C GLU A 71 -10.79 15.82 4.22
N ILE A 72 -10.99 15.52 5.51
CA ILE A 72 -10.20 14.52 6.24
C ILE A 72 -10.47 13.11 5.69
N GLY A 73 -11.74 12.76 5.47
CA GLY A 73 -12.13 11.47 4.90
C GLY A 73 -11.70 11.28 3.44
N GLN A 74 -11.75 12.34 2.62
CA GLN A 74 -11.31 12.30 1.23
C GLN A 74 -9.79 12.16 1.10
N ARG A 75 -9.00 12.76 1.98
CA ARG A 75 -7.54 12.54 2.01
C ARG A 75 -7.19 11.10 2.40
N ALA A 76 -7.86 10.56 3.42
CA ALA A 76 -7.71 9.16 3.82
C ALA A 76 -8.12 8.20 2.68
N CYS A 77 -9.16 8.54 1.93
CA CYS A 77 -9.63 7.73 0.81
C CYS A 77 -8.74 7.83 -0.45
N ARG A 78 -8.08 8.97 -0.69
CA ARG A 78 -7.10 9.11 -1.79
C ARG A 78 -5.82 8.35 -1.52
N THR A 79 -5.41 8.20 -0.25
CA THR A 79 -4.25 7.40 0.12
C THR A 79 -4.54 5.90 0.19
N CYS A 80 -5.81 5.48 0.32
CA CYS A 80 -6.22 4.07 0.23
C CYS A 80 -5.71 3.37 -1.03
N SER A 81 -5.91 4.00 -2.18
CA SER A 81 -5.52 3.47 -3.48
C SER A 81 -4.01 3.55 -3.71
N ALA A 82 -3.31 4.49 -3.06
CA ALA A 82 -1.86 4.63 -3.16
C ALA A 82 -1.09 3.69 -2.21
N ALA A 83 -1.63 3.38 -1.03
CA ALA A 83 -1.06 2.44 -0.07
C ALA A 83 -1.30 0.98 -0.45
N ALA A 84 -2.26 0.72 -1.35
CA ALA A 84 -2.56 -0.61 -1.85
C ALA A 84 -1.48 -1.19 -2.80
N GLY A 85 -0.45 -0.42 -3.17
CA GLY A 85 0.78 -0.94 -3.80
C GLY A 85 0.61 -1.69 -5.13
N GLY A 86 -0.57 -1.68 -5.75
CA GLY A 86 -0.88 -2.52 -6.90
C GLY A 86 -0.63 -1.83 -8.23
N ALA A 87 0.02 -2.54 -9.14
CA ALA A 87 0.07 -2.18 -10.55
C ALA A 87 -1.35 -2.23 -11.16
N ALA A 88 -1.57 -1.53 -12.27
CA ALA A 88 -2.84 -1.56 -12.99
C ALA A 88 -3.18 -3.01 -13.40
N GLY A 89 -4.15 -3.64 -12.74
CA GLY A 89 -4.56 -5.03 -12.97
C GLY A 89 -4.82 -5.87 -11.72
N GLU A 90 -4.51 -5.38 -10.51
CA GLU A 90 -4.78 -6.13 -9.27
C GLU A 90 -6.12 -5.73 -8.63
N GLU A 91 -6.84 -6.72 -8.10
CA GLU A 91 -8.13 -6.55 -7.43
C GLU A 91 -7.99 -5.55 -6.27
N HIS A 92 -8.73 -4.44 -6.35
CA HIS A 92 -8.67 -3.32 -5.42
C HIS A 92 -9.11 -3.72 -4.00
N ARG A 93 -8.19 -4.32 -3.23
CA ARG A 93 -8.41 -4.83 -1.88
C ARG A 93 -8.95 -3.77 -0.92
N PHE A 94 -8.40 -2.56 -0.98
CA PHE A 94 -8.84 -1.45 -0.13
C PHE A 94 -9.71 -0.46 -0.91
N LYS A 95 -10.94 -0.22 -0.44
CA LYS A 95 -11.89 0.73 -1.01
C LYS A 95 -12.28 1.80 0.01
N CYS A 96 -12.52 3.01 -0.48
CA CYS A 96 -13.11 4.07 0.33
C CYS A 96 -14.60 3.81 0.52
N CYS A 97 -15.04 3.61 1.76
CA CYS A 97 -16.45 3.45 2.12
C CYS A 97 -16.77 4.44 3.25
N GLY A 98 -17.68 5.39 3.00
CA GLY A 98 -18.12 6.36 4.02
C GLY A 98 -17.00 7.26 4.57
N GLY A 99 -15.96 7.54 3.77
CA GLY A 99 -14.80 8.35 4.21
C GLY A 99 -13.73 7.57 4.98
N ALA A 100 -13.87 6.24 5.10
CA ALA A 100 -12.87 5.36 5.71
C ALA A 100 -12.31 4.37 4.69
N CYS A 101 -11.04 3.99 4.87
CA CYS A 101 -10.41 2.92 4.12
C CYS A 101 -10.83 1.56 4.68
N THR A 102 -11.41 0.70 3.86
CA THR A 102 -11.78 -0.65 4.30
C THR A 102 -11.32 -1.70 3.32
N ASP A 103 -10.92 -2.86 3.86
CA ASP A 103 -10.60 -4.03 3.07
C ASP A 103 -11.89 -4.69 2.59
N VAL A 104 -12.24 -4.53 1.32
CA VAL A 104 -13.47 -5.12 0.77
C VAL A 104 -13.36 -6.63 0.61
N LEU A 105 -12.17 -7.22 0.72
CA LEU A 105 -11.98 -8.65 0.59
C LEU A 105 -12.15 -9.42 1.90
N ALA A 106 -12.08 -8.73 3.03
CA ALA A 106 -12.19 -9.33 4.37
C ALA A 106 -13.25 -8.67 5.27
N SER A 107 -13.71 -7.45 4.96
CA SER A 107 -14.66 -6.74 5.82
C SER A 107 -16.05 -7.36 5.78
N ALA A 108 -16.56 -7.76 6.95
CA ALA A 108 -17.93 -8.25 7.10
C ALA A 108 -18.99 -7.18 6.72
N GLY A 109 -18.62 -5.90 6.81
CA GLY A 109 -19.49 -4.76 6.50
C GLY A 109 -19.43 -4.28 5.05
N ASN A 110 -18.38 -4.66 4.31
CA ASN A 110 -18.07 -4.12 2.99
C ASN A 110 -17.55 -5.21 2.03
N CYS A 111 -18.08 -6.42 2.12
CA CYS A 111 -17.59 -7.57 1.39
C CYS A 111 -17.86 -7.44 -0.12
N GLY A 112 -16.80 -7.26 -0.91
CA GLY A 112 -16.82 -7.02 -2.35
C GLY A 112 -17.29 -5.61 -2.77
N ALA A 113 -18.01 -4.91 -1.90
CA ALA A 113 -18.48 -3.54 -2.14
C ALA A 113 -18.85 -2.83 -0.83
N CYS A 114 -18.85 -1.49 -0.85
CA CYS A 114 -19.23 -0.69 0.32
C CYS A 114 -20.66 -1.00 0.77
N GLY A 115 -20.85 -1.18 2.08
CA GLY A 115 -22.14 -1.49 2.70
C GLY A 115 -22.66 -2.91 2.44
N ARG A 116 -21.95 -3.71 1.63
CA ARG A 116 -22.36 -5.09 1.34
C ARG A 116 -21.96 -6.00 2.49
N ARG A 117 -22.97 -6.54 3.18
CA ARG A 117 -22.79 -7.55 4.24
C ARG A 117 -23.03 -8.95 3.70
N CYS A 118 -22.29 -9.92 4.21
CA CYS A 118 -22.61 -11.31 3.93
C CYS A 118 -23.91 -11.72 4.64
N PRO A 119 -24.74 -12.58 4.01
CA PRO A 119 -25.90 -13.17 4.67
C PRO A 119 -25.50 -13.96 5.93
N PHE A 120 -26.48 -14.21 6.80
CA PHE A 120 -26.26 -15.01 8.00
C PHE A 120 -25.61 -16.36 7.68
N GLY A 121 -24.65 -16.78 8.51
CA GLY A 121 -23.90 -18.03 8.32
C GLY A 121 -22.87 -18.03 7.19
N ARG A 122 -22.56 -16.86 6.60
CA ARG A 122 -21.54 -16.71 5.55
C ARG A 122 -20.45 -15.74 6.00
N LEU A 123 -19.22 -16.00 5.57
CA LEU A 123 -18.06 -15.18 5.89
C LEU A 123 -17.59 -14.42 4.65
N CYS A 124 -16.99 -13.24 4.83
CA CYS A 124 -16.36 -12.55 3.72
C CYS A 124 -15.02 -13.21 3.38
N CYS A 125 -14.97 -13.90 2.24
CA CYS A 125 -13.79 -14.59 1.74
C CYS A 125 -13.45 -14.06 0.35
N GLY A 126 -12.45 -13.19 0.26
CA GLY A 126 -12.00 -12.63 -1.02
C GLY A 126 -13.11 -11.85 -1.73
N GLY A 127 -13.89 -11.06 -0.99
CA GLY A 127 -14.99 -10.25 -1.54
C GLY A 127 -16.24 -11.06 -1.90
N ARG A 128 -16.26 -12.36 -1.59
CA ARG A 128 -17.40 -13.26 -1.77
C ARG A 128 -17.92 -13.71 -0.42
N CYS A 129 -19.15 -14.20 -0.42
CA CYS A 129 -19.81 -14.73 0.77
C CYS A 129 -20.11 -16.22 0.61
N PRO A 130 -19.10 -17.10 0.70
CA PRO A 130 -19.34 -18.54 0.75
C PRO A 130 -20.01 -18.94 2.07
N ALA A 131 -20.80 -20.02 2.01
CA ALA A 131 -21.37 -20.63 3.19
C ALA A 131 -20.32 -21.57 3.80
N VAL A 132 -19.56 -21.07 4.78
CA VAL A 132 -18.43 -21.82 5.38
C VAL A 132 -18.85 -23.12 6.06
N ALA A 133 -20.14 -23.32 6.31
CA ALA A 133 -20.68 -24.58 6.82
C ALA A 133 -20.82 -25.68 5.74
N TYR A 134 -20.81 -25.32 4.46
CA TYR A 134 -21.15 -26.21 3.34
C TYR A 134 -20.24 -26.06 2.11
N ASP A 135 -19.40 -25.03 2.06
CA ASP A 135 -18.45 -24.82 0.98
C ASP A 135 -17.18 -25.64 1.24
N ALA A 136 -16.95 -26.66 0.42
CA ALA A 136 -15.78 -27.52 0.52
C ALA A 136 -14.44 -26.79 0.28
N ALA A 137 -14.43 -25.62 -0.38
CA ALA A 137 -13.23 -24.80 -0.56
C ALA A 137 -12.99 -23.79 0.59
N ASN A 138 -14.00 -23.55 1.44
CA ASN A 138 -13.97 -22.56 2.52
C ASN A 138 -14.58 -23.11 3.82
N CYS A 139 -14.33 -24.38 4.11
CA CYS A 139 -14.98 -25.09 5.20
C CYS A 139 -14.50 -24.57 6.56
N VAL A 140 -15.43 -24.06 7.37
CA VAL A 140 -15.25 -23.30 8.63
C VAL A 140 -14.65 -21.91 8.48
N SER A 141 -13.63 -21.77 7.64
CA SER A 141 -12.90 -20.52 7.45
C SER A 141 -12.50 -20.34 6.00
N CYS A 142 -12.30 -19.08 5.58
CA CYS A 142 -11.86 -18.77 4.23
C CYS A 142 -10.57 -19.53 3.85
N GLY A 143 -10.54 -20.10 2.64
CA GLY A 143 -9.38 -20.82 2.11
C GLY A 143 -9.10 -22.18 2.74
N ARG A 144 -9.93 -22.64 3.70
CA ARG A 144 -9.77 -23.96 4.30
C ARG A 144 -10.55 -25.00 3.51
N ALA A 145 -9.90 -25.55 2.50
CA ALA A 145 -10.50 -26.59 1.67
C ALA A 145 -10.49 -27.96 2.36
N CYS A 146 -11.55 -28.75 2.15
CA CYS A 146 -11.56 -30.17 2.44
C CYS A 146 -10.76 -30.94 1.39
N ALA A 147 -10.36 -32.18 1.70
CA ALA A 147 -9.75 -33.06 0.70
C ALA A 147 -10.69 -33.28 -0.49
N ALA A 148 -10.11 -33.58 -1.65
CA ALA A 148 -10.88 -33.78 -2.87
C ALA A 148 -11.97 -34.85 -2.67
N GLY A 149 -13.21 -34.49 -2.99
CA GLY A 149 -14.38 -35.37 -2.81
C GLY A 149 -14.93 -35.45 -1.38
N THR A 150 -14.28 -34.84 -0.39
CA THR A 150 -14.79 -34.80 0.98
C THR A 150 -15.82 -33.68 1.15
N PRO A 151 -17.06 -33.99 1.58
CA PRO A 151 -18.08 -32.97 1.80
C PRO A 151 -17.74 -32.09 3.02
N CYS A 152 -18.11 -30.82 2.95
CA CYS A 152 -18.19 -29.93 4.11
C CYS A 152 -19.64 -29.93 4.60
N THR A 153 -19.87 -30.38 5.82
CA THR A 153 -21.21 -30.42 6.42
C THR A 153 -21.13 -29.83 7.82
N TYR A 154 -21.98 -28.85 8.12
CA TYR A 154 -21.98 -28.11 9.40
C TYR A 154 -20.60 -27.56 9.80
N GLY A 155 -19.76 -27.21 8.83
CA GLY A 155 -18.40 -26.73 9.08
C GLY A 155 -17.43 -27.85 9.49
N MET A 156 -17.62 -29.06 8.97
CA MET A 156 -16.68 -30.16 9.21
C MET A 156 -16.46 -30.91 7.91
N CYS A 157 -15.19 -31.13 7.58
CA CYS A 157 -14.83 -32.00 6.46
C CYS A 157 -15.06 -33.45 6.88
N GLY A 158 -15.89 -34.18 6.13
CA GLY A 158 -16.07 -35.62 6.33
C GLY A 158 -16.96 -36.00 7.52
N TYR A 159 -17.75 -35.07 8.07
CA TYR A 159 -18.68 -35.34 9.18
C TYR A 159 -19.67 -36.50 8.92
N ALA A 160 -19.89 -36.85 7.65
CA ALA A 160 -20.75 -37.96 7.21
C ALA A 160 -20.08 -38.81 6.12
N ALA A 161 -18.75 -38.92 6.13
CA ALA A 161 -17.96 -39.65 5.14
C ALA A 161 -17.38 -40.95 5.70
#